data_AF-A0A5H2XP84-F1
#
_entry.id   AF-A0A5H2XP84-F1
#
_cell.length_a   1.000
_cell.length_b   1.000
_cell.length_c   1.000
_cell.angle_alpha   90.00
_cell.angle_beta   90.00
_cell.angle_gamma   90.00
#
_symmetry.space_group_name_H-M   'P 1'
#
loop_
_entity.id
_entity.type
_entity.pdbx_description
1 polymer ?
#
loop_
_entity_poly.entity_id
_entity_poly.type
_entity_poly.pdbx_seq_one_letter_code
_entity_poly.pdbx_strand_id
1 'polypeptide(L)'
;KMAAKGKDLSQQLVELISSLQEQGILTDYFDDIKDLQDEINPHFVDEIFTIFLRVAEDYRAELTRNLSEPDVNYPEVNKLAIRFKSSSTSNACGLVALACQELVDASEAKNKEGCLVALDNVNREYLVAKENLNRIVGMEREIYDMRLCQNTGIGVCQFGVLTFVQISSLFHLSKHTQLLAVGGQVLIALAKYEPTVWVQKKSLM
;
A
#
# COMPACT_ATOMS: atom_id res chain seq x y z
N LYS A 1 30.10 -16.57 20.61
CA LYS A 1 29.49 -15.24 20.32
C LYS A 1 28.62 -15.41 19.09
N MET A 2 27.30 -15.58 19.28
CA MET A 2 26.36 -15.64 18.16
C MET A 2 26.08 -14.21 17.71
N ALA A 3 26.37 -13.92 16.45
CA ALA A 3 26.00 -12.68 15.81
C ALA A 3 24.48 -12.50 15.93
N ALA A 4 24.04 -11.31 16.33
CA ALA A 4 22.64 -10.92 16.31
C ALA A 4 22.10 -11.17 14.89
N LYS A 5 21.29 -12.22 14.73
CA LYS A 5 20.58 -12.50 13.49
C LYS A 5 19.63 -11.34 13.28
N GLY A 6 19.90 -10.50 12.28
CA GLY A 6 19.00 -9.43 11.88
C GLY A 6 17.58 -9.99 11.79
N LYS A 7 16.64 -9.29 12.41
CA LYS A 7 15.27 -9.75 12.60
C LYS A 7 14.56 -9.92 11.25
N ASP A 8 13.87 -11.04 11.05
CA ASP A 8 13.11 -11.30 9.82
C ASP A 8 12.08 -10.19 9.55
N LEU A 9 11.90 -9.82 8.28
CA LEU A 9 11.03 -8.70 7.88
C LEU A 9 9.57 -8.93 8.31
N SER A 10 9.11 -10.18 8.30
CA SER A 10 7.77 -10.54 8.79
C SER A 10 7.61 -10.21 10.27
N GLN A 11 8.61 -10.50 11.10
CA GLN A 11 8.59 -10.17 12.52
C GLN A 11 8.71 -8.65 12.74
N GLN A 12 9.41 -7.93 11.87
CA GLN A 12 9.43 -6.46 11.90
C GLN A 12 8.06 -5.87 11.59
N LEU A 13 7.32 -6.43 10.63
CA LEU A 13 5.97 -6.01 10.29
C LEU A 13 5.00 -6.24 11.45
N VAL A 14 5.06 -7.41 12.09
CA VAL A 14 4.21 -7.71 13.26
C VAL A 14 4.46 -6.72 14.39
N GLU A 15 5.72 -6.45 14.75
CA GLU A 15 6.03 -5.50 15.81
C GLU A 15 5.66 -4.05 15.46
N LEU A 16 5.77 -3.66 14.18
CA LEU A 16 5.30 -2.35 13.73
C LEU A 16 3.78 -2.24 13.96
N ILE A 17 3.00 -3.22 13.53
CA ILE A 17 1.53 -3.21 13.67
C ILE A 17 1.14 -3.16 15.14
N SER A 18 1.72 -4.02 15.99
CA SER A 18 1.45 -4.02 17.42
C SER A 18 1.79 -2.67 18.07
N SER A 19 2.92 -2.06 17.71
CA SER A 19 3.29 -0.74 18.21
C SER A 19 2.32 0.36 17.77
N LEU A 20 1.78 0.29 16.56
CA LEU A 20 0.78 1.25 16.07
C LEU A 20 -0.58 1.08 16.74
N GLN A 21 -0.96 -0.16 17.07
CA GLN A 21 -2.16 -0.48 17.85
C GLN A 21 -2.05 0.02 19.30
N GLU A 22 -0.90 -0.20 19.95
CA GLU A 22 -0.62 0.33 21.30
C GLU A 22 -0.71 1.87 21.36
N GLN A 23 -0.31 2.56 20.28
CA GLN A 23 -0.40 4.01 20.15
C GLN A 23 -1.80 4.49 19.73
N GLY A 24 -2.72 3.60 19.37
CA GLY A 24 -4.07 3.91 18.88
C GLY A 24 -4.12 4.47 17.45
N ILE A 25 -2.98 4.54 16.75
CA ILE A 25 -2.91 4.97 15.34
C ILE A 25 -3.72 3.99 14.49
N LEU A 26 -3.52 2.69 14.72
CA LEU A 26 -4.38 1.64 14.23
C LEU A 26 -5.26 1.11 15.36
N THR A 27 -6.45 0.64 15.03
CA THR A 27 -7.31 -0.10 15.95
C THR A 27 -7.15 -1.61 15.71
N ASP A 28 -7.62 -2.42 16.65
CA ASP A 28 -7.65 -3.88 16.53
C ASP A 28 -8.50 -4.35 15.33
N TYR A 29 -9.39 -3.50 14.81
CA TYR A 29 -10.12 -3.75 13.56
C TYR A 29 -9.20 -3.94 12.35
N PHE A 30 -7.95 -3.50 12.44
CA PHE A 30 -6.96 -3.77 11.40
C PHE A 30 -6.70 -5.27 11.22
N ASP A 31 -6.79 -6.07 12.28
CA ASP A 31 -6.63 -7.52 12.21
C ASP A 31 -7.78 -8.16 11.40
N ASP A 32 -9.01 -7.66 11.58
CA ASP A 32 -10.15 -8.09 10.77
C ASP A 32 -9.96 -7.75 9.28
N ILE A 33 -9.38 -6.59 8.96
CA ILE A 33 -9.05 -6.20 7.58
C ILE A 33 -7.97 -7.13 7.01
N LYS A 34 -6.95 -7.46 7.80
CA LYS A 34 -5.88 -8.39 7.42
C LYS A 34 -6.40 -9.80 7.13
N ASP A 35 -7.36 -10.29 7.91
CA ASP A 35 -7.94 -11.62 7.73
C ASP A 35 -8.72 -11.78 6.42
N LEU A 36 -9.09 -10.67 5.76
CA LEU A 36 -9.70 -10.68 4.43
C LEU A 36 -8.68 -10.87 3.29
N GLN A 37 -7.38 -10.75 3.57
CA GLN A 37 -6.32 -10.98 2.60
C GLN A 37 -6.00 -12.47 2.50
N ASP A 38 -6.05 -13.03 1.28
CA ASP A 38 -5.78 -14.45 1.03
C ASP A 38 -4.81 -14.66 -0.16
N GLU A 39 -4.59 -15.92 -0.53
CA GLU A 39 -3.72 -16.27 -1.67
C GLU A 39 -4.28 -15.80 -3.03
N ILE A 40 -5.58 -15.56 -3.12
CA ILE A 40 -6.27 -15.11 -4.34
C ILE A 40 -6.14 -13.58 -4.49
N ASN A 41 -6.26 -12.84 -3.39
CA ASN A 41 -6.02 -11.41 -3.33
C ASN A 41 -4.93 -11.04 -2.30
N PRO A 42 -3.64 -11.26 -2.62
CA PRO A 42 -2.53 -10.96 -1.72
C PRO A 42 -2.27 -9.45 -1.53
N HIS A 43 -2.98 -8.57 -2.24
CA HIS A 43 -2.82 -7.12 -2.19
C HIS A 43 -4.05 -6.40 -1.62
N PHE A 44 -4.97 -7.13 -1.00
CA PHE A 44 -6.21 -6.57 -0.47
C PHE A 44 -5.97 -5.36 0.46
N VAL A 45 -5.02 -5.47 1.39
CA VAL A 45 -4.70 -4.39 2.35
C VAL A 45 -4.20 -3.12 1.64
N ASP A 46 -3.35 -3.30 0.62
CA ASP A 46 -2.81 -2.22 -0.22
C ASP A 46 -3.91 -1.52 -1.05
N GLU A 47 -4.82 -2.30 -1.64
CA GLU A 47 -5.97 -1.78 -2.38
C GLU A 47 -6.88 -0.91 -1.50
N ILE A 48 -7.26 -1.42 -0.33
CA ILE A 48 -8.13 -0.73 0.62
C ILE A 48 -7.50 0.58 1.10
N PHE A 49 -6.22 0.56 1.49
CA PHE A 49 -5.56 1.76 1.96
C PHE A 49 -5.27 2.76 0.85
N THR A 50 -4.97 2.32 -0.36
CA THR A 50 -4.84 3.23 -1.51
C THR A 50 -6.14 4.00 -1.75
N ILE A 51 -7.29 3.31 -1.68
CA ILE A 51 -8.61 3.94 -1.83
C ILE A 51 -8.88 4.91 -0.69
N PHE A 52 -8.69 4.46 0.56
CA PHE A 52 -8.90 5.28 1.75
C PHE A 52 -8.06 6.56 1.70
N LEU A 53 -6.76 6.45 1.44
CA LEU A 53 -5.85 7.59 1.42
C LEU A 53 -6.27 8.63 0.37
N ARG A 54 -6.75 8.20 -0.79
CA ARG A 54 -7.27 9.10 -1.83
C ARG A 54 -8.52 9.83 -1.35
N VAL A 55 -9.51 9.09 -0.84
CA VAL A 55 -10.78 9.67 -0.37
C VAL A 55 -10.56 10.61 0.82
N ALA A 56 -9.61 10.29 1.70
CA ALA A 56 -9.23 11.13 2.83
C ALA A 56 -8.65 12.49 2.39
N GLU A 57 -7.84 12.53 1.33
CA GLU A 57 -7.35 13.82 0.78
C GLU A 57 -8.51 14.70 0.29
N ASP A 58 -9.52 14.10 -0.36
CA ASP A 58 -10.71 14.81 -0.80
C ASP A 58 -11.48 15.41 0.39
N TYR A 59 -11.72 14.63 1.45
CA TYR A 59 -12.35 15.15 2.67
C TYR A 59 -11.59 16.32 3.29
N ARG A 60 -10.26 16.19 3.42
CA ARG A 60 -9.40 17.23 3.99
C ARG A 60 -9.45 18.52 3.17
N ALA A 61 -9.38 18.40 1.85
CA ALA A 61 -9.46 19.55 0.94
C ALA A 61 -10.82 20.26 1.04
N GLU A 62 -11.92 19.49 1.05
CA GLU A 62 -13.27 20.06 1.16
C GLU A 62 -13.53 20.69 2.53
N LEU A 63 -13.07 20.09 3.62
CA LEU A 63 -13.16 20.65 4.96
C LEU A 63 -12.38 21.96 5.07
N THR A 64 -11.15 21.99 4.55
CA THR A 64 -10.30 23.19 4.52
C THR A 64 -10.99 24.33 3.76
N ARG A 65 -11.55 24.02 2.58
CA ARG A 65 -12.30 25.00 1.78
C ARG A 65 -13.50 25.54 2.53
N ASN A 66 -14.35 24.68 3.11
CA ASN A 66 -15.55 25.13 3.84
C ASN A 66 -15.20 25.99 5.08
N LEU A 67 -14.11 25.68 5.78
CA LEU A 67 -13.69 26.42 6.97
C LEU A 67 -12.92 27.72 6.67
N SER A 68 -12.37 27.86 5.46
CA SER A 68 -11.74 29.11 5.01
C SER A 68 -12.74 30.23 4.71
N GLU A 69 -14.01 29.91 4.47
CA GLU A 69 -15.04 30.90 4.18
C GLU A 69 -15.32 31.81 5.39
N PRO A 70 -15.62 33.10 5.20
CA PRO A 70 -16.01 34.00 6.29
C PRO A 70 -17.24 33.48 7.05
N ASP A 71 -18.29 33.12 6.30
CA ASP A 71 -19.51 32.48 6.82
C ASP A 71 -19.44 30.97 6.61
N VAL A 72 -19.26 30.23 7.70
CA VAL A 72 -19.02 28.79 7.66
C VAL A 72 -20.33 28.04 7.49
N ASN A 73 -20.41 27.21 6.45
CA ASN A 73 -21.49 26.25 6.28
C ASN A 73 -21.32 25.05 7.23
N TYR A 74 -21.66 25.24 8.51
CA TYR A 74 -21.53 24.21 9.55
C TYR A 74 -22.26 22.89 9.21
N PRO A 75 -23.46 22.88 8.63
CA PRO A 75 -24.10 21.64 8.19
C PRO A 75 -23.24 20.83 7.21
N GLU A 76 -22.57 21.47 6.26
CA GLU A 76 -21.70 20.77 5.32
C GLU A 76 -20.40 20.31 5.99
N VAL A 77 -19.79 21.13 6.85
CA VAL A 77 -18.62 20.72 7.66
C VAL A 77 -18.93 19.50 8.51
N ASN A 78 -20.07 19.49 9.21
CA ASN A 78 -20.51 18.37 10.04
C ASN A 78 -20.70 17.09 9.21
N LYS A 79 -21.39 17.20 8.07
CA LYS A 79 -21.61 16.08 7.15
C LYS A 79 -20.29 15.50 6.64
N LEU A 80 -19.33 16.34 6.28
CA LEU A 80 -18.00 15.90 5.85
C LEU A 80 -17.23 15.23 7.00
N ALA A 81 -17.25 15.82 8.19
CA ALA A 81 -16.59 15.28 9.38
C ALA A 81 -17.15 13.89 9.77
N ILE A 82 -18.47 13.70 9.75
CA ILE A 82 -19.13 12.40 10.01
C ILE A 82 -18.69 11.35 8.97
N ARG A 83 -18.64 11.72 7.69
CA ARG A 83 -18.22 10.81 6.62
C ARG A 83 -16.76 10.42 6.76
N PHE A 84 -15.89 11.40 7.02
CA PHE A 84 -14.47 11.14 7.19
C PHE A 84 -14.19 10.32 8.46
N LYS A 85 -14.90 10.59 9.56
CA LYS A 85 -14.89 9.74 10.76
C LYS A 85 -15.23 8.30 10.41
N SER A 86 -16.38 8.08 9.77
CA SER A 86 -16.86 6.73 9.41
C SER A 86 -15.86 6.01 8.51
N SER A 87 -15.30 6.71 7.51
CA SER A 87 -14.28 6.18 6.61
C SER A 87 -12.99 5.82 7.37
N SER A 88 -12.56 6.65 8.31
CA SER A 88 -11.35 6.37 9.12
C SER A 88 -11.58 5.17 10.04
N THR A 89 -12.75 5.08 10.69
CA THR A 89 -13.12 3.92 11.52
C THR A 89 -13.13 2.63 10.72
N SER A 90 -13.73 2.61 9.52
CA SER A 90 -13.77 1.41 8.67
C SER A 90 -12.42 1.01 8.06
N ASN A 91 -11.40 1.86 8.18
CA ASN A 91 -10.03 1.58 7.75
C ASN A 91 -9.08 1.49 8.95
N ALA A 92 -9.62 1.19 10.14
CA ALA A 92 -8.89 1.01 11.39
C ALA A 92 -8.01 2.21 11.81
N CYS A 93 -8.21 3.41 11.27
CA CYS A 93 -7.43 4.61 11.60
C CYS A 93 -8.03 5.32 12.83
N GLY A 94 -7.62 4.89 14.03
CA GLY A 94 -8.23 5.26 15.30
C GLY A 94 -8.12 6.75 15.64
N LEU A 95 -6.89 7.28 15.71
CA LEU A 95 -6.66 8.69 16.06
C LEU A 95 -7.27 9.66 15.03
N VAL A 96 -7.28 9.29 13.74
CA VAL A 96 -7.95 10.10 12.70
C VAL A 96 -9.45 10.16 12.95
N ALA A 97 -10.08 9.02 13.27
CA ALA A 97 -11.51 8.97 13.60
C ALA A 97 -11.85 9.78 14.86
N LEU A 98 -10.97 9.76 15.88
CA LEU A 98 -11.12 10.56 17.09
C LEU A 98 -11.04 12.06 16.79
N ALA A 99 -10.04 12.51 16.04
CA ALA A 99 -9.92 13.91 15.63
C ALA A 99 -11.12 14.36 14.77
N CYS A 100 -11.65 13.47 13.91
CA CYS A 100 -12.89 13.76 13.18
C CYS A 100 -14.09 13.91 14.11
N GLN A 101 -14.14 13.19 15.24
CA GLN A 101 -15.20 13.36 16.25
C GLN A 101 -15.13 14.76 16.89
N GLU A 102 -13.95 15.25 17.22
CA GLU A 102 -13.78 16.62 17.74
C GLU A 102 -14.32 17.67 16.73
N LEU A 103 -14.09 17.42 15.44
CA LEU A 103 -14.59 18.28 14.37
C LEU A 103 -16.13 18.20 14.24
N VAL A 104 -16.72 17.01 14.41
CA VAL A 104 -18.18 16.83 14.49
C VAL A 104 -18.72 17.68 15.63
N ASP A 105 -18.20 17.52 16.85
CA ASP A 105 -18.68 18.24 18.03
C ASP A 105 -18.56 19.76 17.87
N ALA A 106 -17.42 20.24 17.37
CA ALA A 106 -17.20 21.66 17.13
C ALA A 106 -18.14 22.24 16.05
N SER A 107 -18.43 21.47 15.00
CA SER A 107 -19.33 21.88 13.94
C SER A 107 -20.80 21.97 14.40
N GLU A 108 -21.24 21.07 15.28
CA GLU A 108 -22.58 21.11 15.90
C GLU A 108 -22.73 22.32 16.83
N ALA A 109 -21.67 22.62 17.60
CA ALA A 109 -21.59 23.81 18.44
C ALA A 109 -21.46 25.11 17.64
N LYS A 110 -21.32 25.04 16.30
CA LYS A 110 -21.06 26.18 15.41
C LYS A 110 -19.84 27.01 15.85
N ASN A 111 -18.80 26.32 16.33
CA ASN A 111 -17.58 26.93 16.82
C ASN A 111 -16.48 26.90 15.75
N LYS A 112 -16.30 28.02 15.03
CA LYS A 112 -15.29 28.13 13.96
C LYS A 112 -13.87 27.84 14.45
N GLU A 113 -13.47 28.40 15.58
CA GLU A 113 -12.13 28.20 16.14
C GLU A 113 -11.92 26.74 16.54
N GLY A 114 -12.91 26.14 17.18
CA GLY A 114 -12.91 24.71 17.51
C GLY A 114 -12.79 23.83 16.27
N CYS A 115 -13.51 24.14 15.18
CA CYS A 115 -13.40 23.40 13.92
C CYS A 115 -12.00 23.54 13.29
N LEU A 116 -11.38 24.72 13.36
CA LEU A 116 -10.03 24.92 12.82
C LEU A 116 -8.98 24.12 13.60
N VAL A 117 -9.07 24.10 14.93
CA VAL A 117 -8.20 23.28 15.78
C VAL A 117 -8.40 21.80 15.49
N ALA A 118 -9.65 21.34 15.46
CA ALA A 118 -9.95 19.94 15.15
C ALA A 118 -9.50 19.54 13.73
N LEU A 119 -9.61 20.43 12.75
CA LEU A 119 -9.09 20.17 11.40
C LEU A 119 -7.55 20.07 11.38
N ASP A 120 -6.82 20.86 12.18
CA ASP A 120 -5.36 20.71 12.32
C ASP A 120 -5.01 19.34 12.91
N ASN A 121 -5.75 18.89 13.94
CA ASN A 121 -5.60 17.56 14.51
C ASN A 121 -5.86 16.47 13.46
N VAL A 122 -6.97 16.56 12.71
CA VAL A 122 -7.28 15.62 11.63
C VAL A 122 -6.14 15.56 10.60
N ASN A 123 -5.59 16.71 10.20
CA ASN A 123 -4.49 16.77 9.25
C ASN A 123 -3.22 16.09 9.78
N ARG A 124 -2.87 16.35 11.04
CA ARG A 124 -1.71 15.75 11.71
C ARG A 124 -1.85 14.24 11.81
N GLU A 125 -2.96 13.77 12.37
CA GLU A 125 -3.19 12.34 12.56
C GLU A 125 -3.30 11.60 11.23
N TYR A 126 -3.89 12.23 10.20
CA TYR A 126 -3.93 11.66 8.86
C TYR A 126 -2.53 11.46 8.27
N LEU A 127 -1.62 12.43 8.43
CA LEU A 127 -0.25 12.30 7.91
C LEU A 127 0.51 11.17 8.62
N VAL A 128 0.35 11.05 9.94
CA VAL A 128 0.92 9.94 10.73
C VAL A 128 0.36 8.60 10.25
N ALA A 129 -0.96 8.49 10.08
CA ALA A 129 -1.59 7.29 9.57
C ALA A 129 -1.09 6.96 8.16
N LYS A 130 -1.08 7.93 7.24
CA LYS A 130 -0.60 7.77 5.86
C LYS A 130 0.82 7.25 5.78
N GLU A 131 1.74 7.80 6.58
CA GLU A 131 3.12 7.32 6.60
C GLU A 131 3.19 5.85 7.05
N ASN A 132 2.50 5.49 8.12
CA ASN A 132 2.54 4.14 8.68
C ASN A 132 1.82 3.11 7.82
N LEU A 133 0.69 3.46 7.20
CA LEU A 133 -0.02 2.60 6.24
C LEU A 133 0.87 2.30 5.03
N ASN A 134 1.57 3.31 4.49
CA ASN A 134 2.52 3.09 3.40
C ASN A 134 3.70 2.21 3.81
N ARG A 135 4.18 2.33 5.06
CA ARG A 135 5.23 1.44 5.60
C ARG A 135 4.75 0.00 5.69
N ILE A 136 3.54 -0.24 6.20
CA ILE A 136 2.93 -1.57 6.27
C ILE A 136 2.84 -2.18 4.87
N VAL A 137 2.23 -1.47 3.92
CA VAL A 137 2.07 -1.93 2.54
C VAL A 137 3.43 -2.20 1.87
N GLY A 138 4.42 -1.32 2.09
CA GLY A 138 5.76 -1.52 1.56
C GLY A 138 6.43 -2.80 2.08
N MET A 139 6.33 -3.05 3.38
CA MET A 139 6.87 -4.27 4.00
C MET A 139 6.12 -5.52 3.53
N GLU A 140 4.79 -5.47 3.37
CA GLU A 140 4.01 -6.59 2.86
C GLU A 140 4.38 -6.97 1.43
N ARG A 141 4.54 -5.97 0.55
CA ARG A 141 4.99 -6.19 -0.82
C ARG A 141 6.38 -6.82 -0.86
N GLU A 142 7.32 -6.32 -0.06
CA GLU A 142 8.68 -6.89 0.00
C GLU A 142 8.67 -8.34 0.50
N ILE A 143 7.87 -8.65 1.54
CA ILE A 143 7.70 -10.03 2.04
C ILE A 143 7.11 -10.93 0.94
N TYR A 144 6.11 -10.45 0.22
CA TYR A 144 5.48 -11.19 -0.87
C TYR A 144 6.46 -11.48 -2.01
N ASP A 145 7.20 -10.47 -2.46
CA ASP A 145 8.21 -10.59 -3.52
C ASP A 145 9.32 -11.57 -3.13
N MET A 146 9.81 -11.52 -1.89
CA MET A 146 10.80 -12.47 -1.37
C MET A 146 10.29 -13.92 -1.42
N ARG A 147 9.01 -14.15 -1.09
CA ARG A 147 8.39 -15.49 -1.15
C ARG A 147 8.25 -15.98 -2.59
N LEU A 148 7.89 -15.11 -3.53
CA LEU A 148 7.82 -15.45 -4.95
C LEU A 148 9.19 -15.84 -5.52
N CYS A 149 10.25 -15.09 -5.18
CA CYS A 149 11.62 -15.43 -5.61
C CYS A 149 12.09 -16.79 -5.06
N GLN A 150 11.69 -17.15 -3.85
CA GLN A 150 12.01 -18.46 -3.28
C GLN A 150 11.23 -19.60 -3.94
N ASN A 151 9.93 -19.38 -4.24
CA ASN A 151 9.05 -20.41 -4.81
C ASN A 151 9.28 -20.67 -6.31
N THR A 152 9.81 -19.70 -7.04
CA THR A 152 10.09 -19.86 -8.49
C THR A 152 11.43 -20.55 -8.79
N GLY A 153 12.26 -20.83 -7.78
CA GLY A 153 13.57 -21.47 -7.95
C GLY A 153 14.58 -20.63 -8.75
N ILE A 154 14.22 -19.41 -9.17
CA ILE A 154 15.11 -18.46 -9.82
C ILE A 154 15.67 -17.57 -8.72
N GLY A 155 16.81 -17.96 -8.18
CA GLY A 155 17.59 -17.12 -7.28
C GLY A 155 17.99 -15.84 -8.00
N VAL A 156 17.23 -14.76 -7.81
CA VAL A 156 17.67 -13.43 -8.20
C VAL A 156 18.71 -13.02 -7.16
N CYS A 157 19.97 -13.34 -7.43
CA CYS A 157 21.08 -12.80 -6.67
C CYS A 157 20.96 -11.28 -6.70
N GLN A 158 20.81 -10.71 -5.51
CA GLN A 158 20.90 -9.28 -5.23
C GLN A 158 22.28 -8.79 -5.68
N PHE A 159 22.42 -8.46 -6.96
CA PHE A 159 23.61 -7.77 -7.45
C PHE A 159 23.50 -6.31 -7.05
N GLY A 160 24.08 -6.02 -5.89
CA GLY A 160 24.68 -4.73 -5.63
C GLY A 160 25.55 -4.32 -6.82
N VAL A 161 25.40 -3.06 -7.17
CA VAL A 161 26.18 -2.28 -8.14
C VAL A 161 27.57 -2.86 -8.41
N LEU A 162 27.78 -3.49 -9.57
CA LEU A 162 29.10 -3.66 -10.17
C LEU A 162 28.98 -3.51 -11.70
N THR A 163 29.45 -2.36 -12.16
CA THR A 163 29.69 -1.97 -13.55
C THR A 163 30.56 -2.99 -14.27
N PHE A 164 30.20 -3.41 -15.48
CA PHE A 164 31.21 -3.71 -16.50
C PHE A 164 30.75 -3.33 -17.92
N VAL A 165 31.60 -2.49 -18.49
CA VAL A 165 31.65 -1.93 -19.84
C VAL A 165 32.03 -3.01 -20.86
N GLN A 166 31.65 -2.77 -22.12
CA GLN A 166 32.03 -3.46 -23.37
C GLN A 166 31.33 -4.79 -23.72
N ILE A 167 30.16 -4.67 -24.37
CA ILE A 167 29.95 -5.27 -25.70
C ILE A 167 29.20 -4.23 -26.57
N SER A 168 29.95 -3.31 -27.18
CA SER A 168 29.44 -2.35 -28.17
C SER A 168 30.09 -2.56 -29.54
N SER A 169 30.43 -3.80 -29.88
CA SER A 169 30.91 -4.17 -31.21
C SER A 169 30.43 -5.59 -31.49
N LEU A 170 29.69 -5.76 -32.57
CA LEU A 170 28.92 -6.95 -32.96
C LEU A 170 27.52 -6.99 -32.34
N PHE A 171 26.59 -6.20 -32.88
CA PHE A 171 25.29 -6.65 -33.37
C PHE A 171 24.58 -5.43 -33.98
N HIS A 172 24.57 -5.35 -35.31
CA HIS A 172 23.69 -4.45 -36.03
C HIS A 172 22.26 -4.97 -35.81
N LEU A 173 21.47 -4.30 -34.98
CA LEU A 173 20.07 -4.67 -34.74
C LEU A 173 19.25 -4.50 -36.03
N SER A 174 18.69 -5.60 -36.53
CA SER A 174 17.41 -5.56 -37.24
C SER A 174 16.30 -5.47 -36.18
N LYS A 175 15.34 -4.56 -36.40
CA LYS A 175 14.26 -4.25 -35.47
C LYS A 175 13.32 -5.47 -35.36
N HIS A 176 12.91 -5.82 -34.12
CA HIS A 176 11.97 -6.89 -33.73
C HIS A 176 12.53 -8.22 -33.23
N THR A 177 13.60 -8.22 -32.42
CA THR A 177 13.89 -9.39 -31.56
C THR A 177 14.49 -8.91 -30.23
N GLN A 178 13.80 -9.15 -29.11
CA GLN A 178 14.42 -9.04 -27.79
C GLN A 178 14.93 -10.44 -27.40
N LEU A 179 16.23 -10.56 -27.14
CA LEU A 179 16.82 -11.76 -26.55
C LEU A 179 16.58 -11.76 -25.04
N LEU A 180 16.00 -12.84 -24.53
CA LEU A 180 16.06 -13.19 -23.11
C LEU A 180 16.91 -14.46 -22.99
N ALA A 181 18.02 -14.37 -22.25
CA ALA A 181 18.91 -15.49 -21.97
C ALA A 181 18.54 -16.10 -20.62
N VAL A 182 18.24 -17.41 -20.58
CA VAL A 182 18.11 -18.18 -19.34
C VAL A 182 18.85 -19.51 -19.52
N GLY A 183 19.83 -19.77 -18.65
CA GLY A 183 20.37 -21.11 -18.38
C GLY A 183 21.00 -21.87 -19.55
N GLY A 184 22.08 -21.36 -20.16
CA GLY A 184 23.04 -22.18 -20.93
C GLY A 184 22.55 -22.85 -22.23
N GLN A 185 21.29 -22.69 -22.64
CA GLN A 185 20.79 -23.08 -23.97
C GLN A 185 19.99 -21.94 -24.59
N VAL A 186 20.35 -21.56 -25.82
CA VAL A 186 19.64 -20.53 -26.60
C VAL A 186 18.37 -21.16 -27.17
N LEU A 187 17.22 -20.89 -26.54
CA LEU A 187 15.91 -21.23 -27.10
C LEU A 187 15.37 -20.04 -27.89
N ILE A 188 15.19 -20.23 -29.20
CA ILE A 188 14.49 -19.30 -30.08
C ILE A 188 12.99 -19.48 -29.83
N ALA A 189 12.36 -18.57 -29.08
CA ALA A 189 10.91 -18.53 -28.96
C ALA A 189 10.30 -17.85 -30.20
N LEU A 190 9.66 -18.64 -31.08
CA LEU A 190 8.78 -18.11 -32.11
C LEU A 190 7.41 -17.85 -31.46
N ALA A 191 7.08 -16.57 -31.21
CA ALA A 191 5.72 -16.20 -30.89
C ALA A 191 4.84 -16.42 -32.13
N LYS A 192 3.99 -17.44 -32.10
CA LYS A 192 2.86 -17.56 -33.04
C LYS A 192 1.58 -17.15 -32.31
N TYR A 193 0.98 -16.10 -32.87
CA TYR A 193 -0.35 -15.60 -32.56
C TYR A 193 -1.40 -16.57 -33.12
N GLU A 194 -2.49 -16.76 -32.36
CA GLU A 194 -3.84 -17.26 -32.71
C GLU A 194 -4.37 -18.59 -32.09
N PRO A 195 -5.70 -18.66 -31.84
CA PRO A 195 -6.35 -19.57 -30.91
C PRO A 195 -6.98 -20.78 -31.61
N THR A 196 -6.80 -21.99 -31.08
CA THR A 196 -7.81 -23.08 -31.01
C THR A 196 -7.18 -24.40 -30.54
N VAL A 197 -7.96 -25.09 -29.71
CA VAL A 197 -7.88 -26.48 -29.21
C VAL A 197 -7.05 -27.45 -30.07
N TRP A 198 -6.19 -28.28 -29.44
CA TRP A 198 -6.29 -29.76 -29.37
C TRP A 198 -5.32 -30.31 -28.32
N VAL A 199 -5.88 -31.04 -27.36
CA VAL A 199 -5.15 -31.92 -26.44
C VAL A 199 -4.53 -33.06 -27.26
N GLN A 200 -3.22 -33.27 -27.14
CA GLN A 200 -2.65 -34.61 -27.32
C GLN A 200 -1.55 -34.93 -26.30
N LYS A 201 -1.82 -36.02 -25.61
CA LYS A 201 -1.03 -36.77 -24.65
C LYS A 201 0.22 -37.35 -25.35
N LYS A 202 1.40 -37.23 -24.74
CA LYS A 202 2.47 -38.21 -24.96
C LYS A 202 3.26 -38.41 -23.67
N SER A 203 2.90 -39.48 -22.97
CA SER A 203 3.80 -40.17 -22.04
C SER A 203 4.78 -40.97 -22.88
N LEU A 204 6.08 -40.84 -22.62
CA LEU A 204 7.11 -41.81 -23.00
C LEU A 204 8.26 -41.68 -21.99
N MET A 205 8.32 -42.71 -21.15
CA MET A 205 9.45 -43.31 -20.40
C MET A 205 10.60 -42.42 -19.94
#